data_AF-A0A2W4IU99-F1
#
_entry.id   AF-A0A2W4IU99-F1
#
_cell.length_a   1.000
_cell.length_b   1.000
_cell.length_c   1.000
_cell.angle_alpha   90.00
_cell.angle_beta   90.00
_cell.angle_gamma   90.00
#
_symmetry.space_group_name_H-M   'P 1'
#
loop_
_entity.id
_entity.type
_entity.pdbx_description
1 polymer ?
#
loop_
_entity_poly.entity_id
_entity_poly.type
_entity_poly.pdbx_seq_one_letter_code
_entity_poly.pdbx_strand_id
1 'polypeptide(L)'
;MRFVYPAIVLSVFALSMCLLVMNTVFVSPKEEAFAFLENLKHNELSRAVKRFGGNVCRCPAKGGWGSYLIYVSAQEPNLAFTVGKNFSVGEPKIHNVNHPKKKAVTVFWETPEDTVVDVPVKFEKNDRPYFLPLKMAYGYKMTEEELNAFSKDPDHEAYKGFYLRLRPSIEKDAILPPKGAISEEAELEFQAILKDKSRMLKKDKDALELERRQNEQAAQELRDMFGDEAANYVEPKDAGPVVKADGTEMSKEEIQKLLPRLDNCLVRLHVVRKGQLRDWTIFHFAVIANVLDMPDGSQLKLKHSQPPGYTMDEVRPQLKEDQHD
;
A
#
# COMPACT_ATOMS: atom_id res chain seq x y z
N MET A 1 29.37 47.37 -33.11
CA MET A 1 28.08 47.17 -32.40
C MET A 1 27.19 46.04 -32.95
N ARG A 2 27.33 45.57 -34.20
CA ARG A 2 26.46 44.51 -34.78
C ARG A 2 26.60 43.09 -34.20
N PHE A 3 27.69 42.80 -33.46
CA PHE A 3 27.93 41.48 -32.85
C PHE A 3 27.60 41.38 -31.36
N VAL A 4 27.31 42.51 -30.71
CA VAL A 4 27.03 42.54 -29.25
C VAL A 4 25.62 41.99 -28.97
N TYR A 5 24.65 42.33 -29.81
CA TYR A 5 23.27 41.83 -29.69
C TYR A 5 23.14 40.31 -29.85
N PRO A 6 23.69 39.64 -30.87
CA PRO A 6 23.59 38.18 -30.99
C PRO A 6 24.32 37.45 -29.84
N ALA A 7 25.42 38.00 -29.33
CA ALA A 7 26.12 37.42 -28.17
C ALA A 7 25.29 37.52 -26.87
N ILE A 8 24.58 38.63 -26.66
CA ILE A 8 23.68 38.80 -25.50
C ILE A 8 22.46 37.87 -25.62
N VAL A 9 21.89 37.70 -26.81
CA VAL A 9 20.76 36.78 -27.00
C VAL A 9 21.18 35.33 -26.76
N LEU A 10 22.37 34.92 -27.23
CA LEU A 10 22.93 33.61 -26.95
C LEU A 10 23.22 33.38 -25.47
N SER A 11 23.74 34.40 -24.76
CA SER A 11 24.02 34.26 -23.33
C SER A 11 22.74 34.18 -22.49
N VAL A 12 21.69 34.95 -22.84
CA VAL A 12 20.37 34.85 -22.19
C VAL A 12 19.71 33.50 -22.50
N PHE A 13 19.81 32.99 -23.74
CA PHE A 13 19.29 31.68 -24.09
C PHE A 13 20.02 30.55 -23.35
N ALA A 14 21.36 30.62 -23.28
CA ALA A 14 22.17 29.66 -22.54
C ALA A 14 21.87 29.71 -21.03
N LEU A 15 21.72 30.91 -20.45
CA LEU A 15 21.34 31.08 -19.04
C LEU A 15 19.94 30.53 -18.78
N SER A 16 18.98 30.78 -19.68
CA SER A 16 17.61 30.24 -19.61
C SER A 16 17.59 28.72 -19.70
N MET A 17 18.31 28.13 -20.66
CA MET A 17 18.51 26.68 -20.77
C MET A 17 19.17 26.11 -19.52
N CYS A 18 20.21 26.76 -18.99
CA CYS A 18 20.91 26.31 -17.79
C CYS A 18 20.01 26.40 -16.54
N LEU A 19 19.18 27.44 -16.42
CA LEU A 19 18.16 27.55 -15.37
C LEU A 19 17.05 26.51 -15.52
N LEU A 20 16.68 26.16 -16.75
CA LEU A 20 15.68 25.11 -17.05
C LEU A 20 16.23 23.71 -16.73
N VAL A 21 17.52 23.47 -17.00
CA VAL A 21 18.25 22.25 -16.62
C VAL A 21 18.52 22.19 -15.11
N MET A 22 18.82 23.31 -14.45
CA MET A 22 19.01 23.34 -13.00
C MET A 22 17.70 23.25 -12.21
N ASN A 23 16.59 23.77 -12.75
CA ASN A 23 15.25 23.58 -12.16
C ASN A 23 14.63 22.23 -12.47
N THR A 24 15.15 21.48 -13.45
CA THR A 24 14.89 20.04 -13.57
C THR A 24 15.79 19.32 -12.59
N VAL A 25 15.50 19.51 -11.29
CA VAL A 25 16.07 18.69 -10.23
C VAL A 25 15.67 17.26 -10.58
N PHE A 26 16.63 16.49 -11.08
CA PHE A 26 16.46 15.06 -11.31
C PHE A 26 16.31 14.38 -9.95
N VAL A 27 15.08 14.37 -9.43
CA VAL A 27 14.72 13.65 -8.22
C VAL A 27 15.21 12.21 -8.39
N SER A 28 15.93 11.68 -7.42
CA SER A 28 16.38 10.29 -7.47
C SER A 28 15.22 9.34 -7.13
N PRO A 29 15.24 8.07 -7.58
CA PRO A 29 14.21 7.10 -7.19
C PRO A 29 14.15 6.90 -5.66
N LYS A 30 15.27 7.12 -4.97
CA LYS A 30 15.38 7.13 -3.50
C LYS A 30 14.62 8.30 -2.87
N GLU A 31 14.79 9.50 -3.40
CA GLU A 31 14.06 10.68 -2.93
C GLU A 31 12.56 10.54 -3.18
N GLU A 32 12.15 9.97 -4.32
CA GLU A 32 10.74 9.68 -4.60
C GLU A 32 10.15 8.69 -3.59
N ALA A 33 10.85 7.59 -3.33
CA ALA A 33 10.50 6.59 -2.33
C ALA A 33 10.36 7.19 -0.92
N PHE A 34 11.32 8.01 -0.50
CA PHE A 34 11.27 8.70 0.79
C PHE A 34 10.10 9.66 0.87
N ALA A 35 9.92 10.50 -0.14
CA ALA A 35 8.90 11.52 -0.13
C ALA A 35 7.48 10.92 -0.15
N PHE A 36 7.32 9.72 -0.74
CA PHE A 36 6.09 8.94 -0.59
C PHE A 36 5.84 8.50 0.85
N LEU A 37 6.81 7.89 1.51
CA LEU A 37 6.66 7.45 2.90
C LEU A 37 6.49 8.63 3.86
N GLU A 38 7.19 9.74 3.63
CA GLU A 38 7.02 10.98 4.40
C GLU A 38 5.61 11.57 4.24
N ASN A 39 5.03 11.52 3.04
CA ASN A 39 3.63 11.92 2.84
C ASN A 39 2.67 11.03 3.64
N LEU A 40 2.91 9.71 3.72
CA LEU A 40 2.09 8.80 4.53
C LEU A 40 2.21 9.11 6.02
N LYS A 41 3.43 9.30 6.52
CA LYS A 41 3.73 9.68 7.90
C LYS A 41 3.03 10.97 8.31
N HIS A 42 3.05 11.98 7.45
CA HIS A 42 2.43 13.28 7.70
C HIS A 42 0.92 13.33 7.38
N ASN A 43 0.30 12.18 7.11
CA ASN A 43 -1.13 12.10 6.84
C ASN A 43 -1.56 12.87 5.56
N GLU A 44 -0.65 13.01 4.59
CA GLU A 44 -0.87 13.72 3.32
C GLU A 44 -1.25 12.75 2.19
N LEU A 45 -2.37 12.04 2.34
CA LEU A 45 -2.77 10.97 1.41
C LEU A 45 -2.90 11.44 -0.04
N SER A 46 -3.46 12.63 -0.25
CA SER A 46 -3.59 13.25 -1.58
C SER A 46 -2.25 13.38 -2.31
N ARG A 47 -1.20 13.76 -1.56
CA ARG A 47 0.15 13.90 -2.11
C ARG A 47 0.81 12.54 -2.29
N ALA A 48 0.56 11.58 -1.39
CA ALA A 48 1.02 10.20 -1.58
C ALA A 48 0.39 9.57 -2.83
N VAL A 49 -0.90 9.80 -3.09
CA VAL A 49 -1.61 9.28 -4.25
C VAL A 49 -1.04 9.82 -5.56
N LYS A 50 -0.73 11.12 -5.63
CA LYS A 50 -0.14 11.76 -6.82
C LYS A 50 1.24 11.19 -7.21
N ARG A 51 1.92 10.51 -6.29
CA ARG A 51 3.20 9.83 -6.55
C ARG A 51 3.03 8.47 -7.22
N PHE A 52 1.83 7.88 -7.20
CA PHE A 52 1.54 6.73 -8.04
C PHE A 52 1.44 7.17 -9.50
N GLY A 53 2.00 6.36 -10.40
CA GLY A 53 2.05 6.70 -11.82
C GLY A 53 0.70 6.59 -12.53
N GLY A 54 0.49 7.43 -13.54
CA GLY A 54 -0.53 7.22 -14.57
C GLY A 54 -0.19 6.00 -15.43
N ASN A 55 -0.53 4.80 -14.96
CA ASN A 55 -0.27 3.57 -15.70
C ASN A 55 -1.48 3.18 -16.54
N VAL A 56 -1.30 3.28 -17.85
CA VAL A 56 -2.27 2.86 -18.89
C VAL A 56 -2.38 1.32 -18.96
N CYS A 57 -1.41 0.59 -18.40
CA CYS A 57 -1.30 -0.87 -18.53
C CYS A 57 -1.73 -1.67 -17.29
N ARG A 58 -2.13 -1.00 -16.20
CA ARG A 58 -2.73 -1.65 -15.04
C ARG A 58 -3.84 -0.72 -14.55
N CYS A 59 -5.09 -1.14 -14.73
CA CYS A 59 -6.21 -0.45 -14.08
C CYS A 59 -5.92 -0.49 -12.57
N PRO A 60 -5.91 0.66 -11.87
CA PRO A 60 -5.84 0.63 -10.42
C PRO A 60 -7.01 -0.20 -9.90
N ALA A 61 -6.87 -0.76 -8.69
CA ALA A 61 -7.96 -1.45 -8.02
C ALA A 61 -9.20 -0.55 -7.94
N LYS A 62 -10.38 -1.14 -7.67
CA LYS A 62 -11.61 -0.37 -7.48
C LYS A 62 -11.34 0.77 -6.48
N GLY A 63 -11.58 2.01 -6.91
CA GLY A 63 -11.25 3.20 -6.12
C GLY A 63 -9.92 3.88 -6.44
N GLY A 64 -9.19 3.47 -7.47
CA GLY A 64 -7.96 4.17 -7.87
C GLY A 64 -6.77 3.85 -6.95
N TRP A 65 -5.69 4.62 -7.08
CA TRP A 65 -4.47 4.41 -6.28
C TRP A 65 -4.66 4.67 -4.78
N GLY A 66 -5.65 5.49 -4.39
CA GLY A 66 -5.99 5.73 -2.99
C GLY A 66 -6.47 4.48 -2.26
N SER A 67 -7.01 3.48 -2.98
CA SER A 67 -7.48 2.22 -2.41
C SER A 67 -6.40 1.50 -1.61
N TYR A 68 -5.14 1.55 -2.06
CA TYR A 68 -4.00 0.91 -1.40
C TYR A 68 -3.59 1.58 -0.07
N LEU A 69 -4.16 2.74 0.25
CA LEU A 69 -3.80 3.54 1.43
C LEU A 69 -4.92 3.61 2.48
N ILE A 70 -6.04 2.93 2.25
CA ILE A 70 -7.17 2.86 3.19
C ILE A 70 -7.63 1.42 3.35
N TYR A 71 -8.09 1.04 4.53
CA TYR A 71 -8.55 -0.33 4.78
C TYR A 71 -9.87 -0.64 4.08
N VAL A 72 -10.77 0.33 4.02
CA VAL A 72 -12.16 0.14 3.52
C VAL A 72 -12.20 -0.36 2.07
N SER A 73 -11.13 -0.17 1.29
CA SER A 73 -11.03 -0.69 -0.07
C SER A 73 -10.87 -2.21 -0.16
N ALA A 74 -10.53 -2.88 0.96
CA ALA A 74 -10.17 -4.29 1.01
C ALA A 74 -9.02 -4.71 0.06
N GLN A 75 -8.26 -3.75 -0.45
CA GLN A 75 -7.24 -4.04 -1.45
C GLN A 75 -5.93 -4.50 -0.79
N GLU A 76 -5.37 -5.60 -1.28
CA GLU A 76 -4.00 -6.03 -0.97
C GLU A 76 -3.07 -5.86 -2.19
N PRO A 77 -1.80 -5.46 -2.00
CA PRO A 77 -1.16 -5.04 -0.75
C PRO A 77 -1.70 -3.68 -0.24
N ASN A 78 -1.53 -3.34 1.05
CA ASN A 78 -2.07 -2.10 1.62
C ASN A 78 -1.07 -1.41 2.56
N LEU A 79 -1.10 -0.08 2.66
CA LEU A 79 -0.26 0.73 3.56
C LEU A 79 -1.05 1.60 4.54
N ALA A 80 -2.36 1.40 4.68
CA ALA A 80 -3.20 2.19 5.61
C ALA A 80 -2.68 2.19 7.06
N PHE A 81 -1.97 1.14 7.50
CA PHE A 81 -1.36 1.07 8.83
C PHE A 81 -0.22 2.07 9.06
N THR A 82 0.33 2.66 7.99
CA THR A 82 1.41 3.66 8.06
C THR A 82 0.90 5.09 8.11
N VAL A 83 -0.37 5.31 7.76
CA VAL A 83 -0.93 6.65 7.53
C VAL A 83 -1.08 7.39 8.86
N GLY A 84 -0.45 8.56 8.95
CA GLY A 84 -0.45 9.39 10.16
C GLY A 84 0.29 8.77 11.35
N LYS A 85 1.17 7.80 11.10
CA LYS A 85 1.95 7.10 12.13
C LYS A 85 3.39 7.54 12.15
N ASN A 86 3.96 7.69 13.35
CA ASN A 86 5.37 7.99 13.49
C ASN A 86 6.22 6.75 13.25
N PHE A 87 7.06 6.82 12.24
CA PHE A 87 8.12 5.86 11.98
C PHE A 87 9.37 6.58 11.49
N SER A 88 10.50 5.90 11.67
CA SER A 88 11.78 6.27 11.11
C SER A 88 12.04 5.49 9.83
N VAL A 89 12.67 6.15 8.87
CA VAL A 89 13.05 5.56 7.60
C VAL A 89 14.57 5.39 7.59
N GLY A 90 15.03 4.15 7.46
CA GLY A 90 16.44 3.80 7.37
C GLY A 90 17.03 4.09 5.99
N GLU A 91 18.29 3.72 5.78
CA GLU A 91 18.96 3.91 4.50
C GLU A 91 18.37 3.01 3.40
N PRO A 92 17.83 3.57 2.31
CA PRO A 92 17.27 2.80 1.21
C PRO A 92 18.34 2.13 0.36
N LYS A 93 18.07 0.90 -0.06
CA LYS A 93 18.88 0.15 -1.02
C LYS A 93 18.21 0.20 -2.39
N ILE A 94 18.98 0.53 -3.43
CA ILE A 94 18.48 0.66 -4.80
C ILE A 94 18.97 -0.53 -5.61
N HIS A 95 18.07 -1.16 -6.33
CA HIS A 95 18.33 -2.26 -7.25
C HIS A 95 17.82 -1.86 -8.64
N ASN A 96 18.72 -1.75 -9.62
CA ASN A 96 18.33 -1.46 -10.99
C ASN A 96 17.79 -2.74 -11.65
N VAL A 97 16.60 -2.65 -12.26
CA VAL A 97 15.98 -3.76 -12.96
C VAL A 97 16.35 -3.68 -14.43
N ASN A 98 17.35 -4.47 -14.83
CA ASN A 98 17.74 -4.57 -16.23
C ASN A 98 16.74 -5.43 -16.98
N HIS A 99 15.97 -4.82 -17.87
CA HIS A 99 15.09 -5.55 -18.77
C HIS A 99 15.83 -5.91 -20.06
N PRO A 100 16.17 -7.18 -20.31
CA PRO A 100 16.94 -7.58 -21.49
C PRO A 100 16.22 -7.32 -22.83
N LYS A 101 14.94 -6.91 -22.80
CA LYS A 101 14.08 -6.73 -23.98
C LYS A 101 13.42 -5.34 -24.11
N LYS A 102 13.75 -4.32 -23.30
CA LYS A 102 13.12 -2.99 -23.46
C LYS A 102 13.65 -2.26 -24.71
N LYS A 103 13.00 -2.50 -25.86
CA LYS A 103 13.19 -1.81 -27.14
C LYS A 103 12.04 -0.85 -27.51
N ALA A 104 11.04 -0.66 -26.66
CA ALA A 104 9.96 0.28 -26.92
C ALA A 104 10.35 1.69 -26.41
N VAL A 105 11.20 2.33 -27.20
CA VAL A 105 11.59 3.72 -27.00
C VAL A 105 10.57 4.57 -27.76
N THR A 106 9.65 5.25 -27.06
CA THR A 106 8.68 6.17 -27.70
C THR A 106 9.39 7.38 -28.31
N VAL A 107 10.58 7.71 -27.82
CA VAL A 107 11.39 8.87 -28.19
C VAL A 107 12.87 8.46 -28.17
N PHE A 108 13.56 8.41 -29.32
CA PHE A 108 14.86 7.72 -29.50
C PHE A 108 16.00 8.13 -28.56
N TRP A 109 15.88 9.25 -27.83
CA TRP A 109 16.86 9.73 -26.85
C TRP A 109 16.43 9.54 -25.39
N GLU A 110 15.23 9.04 -25.12
CA GLU A 110 14.77 8.71 -23.77
C GLU A 110 14.79 7.19 -23.54
N THR A 111 15.24 6.78 -22.37
CA THR A 111 15.21 5.37 -21.95
C THR A 111 14.37 5.24 -20.69
N PRO A 112 13.36 4.36 -20.69
CA PRO A 112 12.61 4.06 -19.48
C PRO A 112 13.52 3.45 -18.42
N GLU A 113 13.45 3.97 -17.21
CA GLU A 113 14.21 3.50 -16.06
C GLU A 113 13.29 2.72 -15.11
N ASP A 114 13.88 1.69 -14.52
CA ASP A 114 13.16 0.71 -13.73
C ASP A 114 14.02 0.30 -12.53
N THR A 115 13.53 0.63 -11.33
CA THR A 115 14.29 0.48 -10.10
C THR A 115 13.42 -0.08 -8.99
N VAL A 116 14.01 -0.91 -8.14
CA VAL A 116 13.41 -1.36 -6.90
C VAL A 116 14.15 -0.67 -5.76
N VAL A 117 13.41 0.02 -4.91
CA VAL A 117 13.93 0.74 -3.75
C VAL A 117 13.42 0.06 -2.49
N ASP A 118 14.34 -0.56 -1.76
CA ASP A 118 14.09 -1.23 -0.49
C ASP A 118 14.33 -0.27 0.66
N VAL A 119 13.26 0.10 1.35
CA VAL A 119 13.28 1.13 2.38
C VAL A 119 13.00 0.53 3.77
N PRO A 120 13.99 0.45 4.68
CA PRO A 120 13.75 -0.03 6.03
C PRO A 120 12.85 0.95 6.79
N VAL A 121 11.78 0.46 7.41
CA VAL A 121 10.86 1.26 8.22
C VAL A 121 10.80 0.69 9.63
N LYS A 122 10.97 1.57 10.63
CA LYS A 122 10.87 1.21 12.05
C LYS A 122 9.89 2.12 12.76
N PHE A 123 8.86 1.52 13.37
CA PHE A 123 7.79 2.24 14.05
C PHE A 123 8.20 2.67 15.46
N GLU A 124 7.76 3.87 15.84
CA GLU A 124 7.89 4.34 17.22
C GLU A 124 6.99 3.51 18.14
N LYS A 125 7.42 3.30 19.39
CA LYS A 125 6.79 2.36 20.34
C LYS A 125 5.26 2.53 20.48
N ASN A 126 4.78 3.78 20.44
CA ASN A 126 3.36 4.08 20.59
C ASN A 126 2.56 3.88 19.30
N ASP A 127 3.21 3.97 18.13
CA ASP A 127 2.57 3.94 16.82
C ASP A 127 2.70 2.60 16.07
N ARG A 128 3.35 1.60 16.68
CA ARG A 128 3.42 0.23 16.15
C ARG A 128 2.01 -0.34 15.92
N PRO A 129 1.65 -0.76 14.69
CA PRO A 129 0.34 -1.34 14.45
C PRO A 129 0.24 -2.72 15.09
N TYR A 130 -0.95 -3.05 15.59
CA TYR A 130 -1.31 -4.39 16.05
C TYR A 130 -1.45 -5.31 14.85
N PHE A 131 -0.96 -6.55 14.98
CA PHE A 131 -1.23 -7.60 14.01
C PHE A 131 -2.35 -8.49 14.53
N LEU A 132 -3.52 -8.40 13.91
CA LEU A 132 -4.73 -9.07 14.40
C LEU A 132 -4.86 -10.52 13.89
N PRO A 133 -5.53 -11.41 14.64
CA PRO A 133 -6.03 -12.67 14.12
C PRO A 133 -6.98 -12.44 12.94
N LEU A 134 -7.07 -13.41 12.03
CA LEU A 134 -7.89 -13.31 10.82
C LEU A 134 -9.36 -13.00 11.15
N LYS A 135 -10.02 -13.83 11.98
CA LYS A 135 -11.42 -13.61 12.40
C LYS A 135 -11.66 -12.20 12.94
N MET A 136 -10.79 -11.76 13.85
CA MET A 136 -10.90 -10.45 14.48
C MET A 136 -10.77 -9.31 13.46
N ALA A 137 -9.81 -9.37 12.54
CA ALA A 137 -9.57 -8.30 11.55
C ALA A 137 -10.75 -8.04 10.59
N TYR A 138 -11.64 -9.02 10.46
CA TYR A 138 -12.84 -8.98 9.63
C TYR A 138 -14.13 -8.95 10.46
N GLY A 139 -14.03 -8.62 11.74
CA GLY A 139 -15.18 -8.35 12.61
C GLY A 139 -15.92 -9.59 13.13
N TYR A 140 -15.34 -10.78 12.97
CA TYR A 140 -15.92 -12.02 13.48
C TYR A 140 -15.59 -12.22 14.95
N LYS A 141 -16.58 -12.74 15.68
CA LYS A 141 -16.41 -13.18 17.06
C LYS A 141 -15.42 -14.32 17.12
N MET A 142 -14.50 -14.28 18.08
CA MET A 142 -13.57 -15.37 18.36
C MET A 142 -13.51 -15.68 19.86
N THR A 143 -12.95 -16.84 20.19
CA THR A 143 -12.76 -17.32 21.56
C THR A 143 -11.41 -16.88 22.12
N GLU A 144 -11.29 -16.87 23.45
CA GLU A 144 -10.01 -16.63 24.14
C GLU A 144 -8.96 -17.69 23.77
N GLU A 145 -9.35 -18.94 23.59
CA GLU A 145 -8.47 -20.02 23.17
C GLU A 145 -7.89 -19.78 21.77
N GLU A 146 -8.72 -19.32 20.82
CA GLU A 146 -8.27 -18.95 19.47
C GLU A 146 -7.30 -17.76 19.51
N LEU A 147 -7.53 -16.78 20.39
CA LEU A 147 -6.63 -15.63 20.53
C LEU A 147 -5.28 -16.08 21.08
N ASN A 148 -5.29 -16.90 22.14
CA ASN A 148 -4.08 -17.44 22.74
C ASN A 148 -3.30 -18.36 21.77
N ALA A 149 -4.00 -19.11 20.92
CA ALA A 149 -3.37 -19.91 19.87
C ALA A 149 -2.65 -19.01 18.85
N PHE A 150 -3.33 -17.95 18.39
CA PHE A 150 -2.73 -16.97 17.48
C PHE A 150 -1.52 -16.25 18.10
N SER A 151 -1.60 -15.83 19.37
CA SER A 151 -0.49 -15.16 20.05
C SER A 151 0.77 -16.02 20.20
N LYS A 152 0.62 -17.36 20.15
CA LYS A 152 1.75 -18.31 20.21
C LYS A 152 2.39 -18.54 18.83
N ASP A 153 1.59 -18.52 17.77
CA ASP A 153 2.07 -18.72 16.40
C ASP A 153 1.33 -17.81 15.41
N PRO A 154 1.66 -16.51 15.36
CA PRO A 154 1.01 -15.59 14.44
C PRO A 154 1.50 -15.75 12.99
N ASP A 155 2.59 -16.50 12.73
CA ASP A 155 3.15 -16.70 11.38
C ASP A 155 2.37 -17.75 10.58
N HIS A 156 1.74 -18.73 11.24
CA HIS A 156 1.00 -19.83 10.60
C HIS A 156 0.03 -19.37 9.50
N GLU A 157 -0.71 -18.30 9.76
CA GLU A 157 -1.68 -17.73 8.82
C GLU A 157 -1.32 -16.32 8.36
N ALA A 158 -0.06 -15.90 8.52
CA ALA A 158 0.32 -14.50 8.25
C ALA A 158 0.02 -14.07 6.81
N TYR A 159 0.08 -14.99 5.84
CA TYR A 159 -0.15 -14.72 4.41
C TYR A 159 -1.60 -14.35 4.09
N LYS A 160 -2.55 -14.72 4.96
CA LYS A 160 -3.97 -14.43 4.78
C LYS A 160 -4.24 -13.00 5.25
N GLY A 161 -4.36 -12.06 4.31
CA GLY A 161 -4.77 -10.69 4.62
C GLY A 161 -3.75 -9.91 5.44
N PHE A 162 -2.44 -10.14 5.27
CA PHE A 162 -1.40 -9.58 6.14
C PHE A 162 -1.55 -8.07 6.34
N TYR A 163 -1.65 -7.34 5.23
CA TYR A 163 -1.70 -5.88 5.22
C TYR A 163 -2.99 -5.37 5.84
N LEU A 164 -4.10 -6.08 5.56
CA LEU A 164 -5.41 -5.78 6.12
C LEU A 164 -5.59 -6.28 7.55
N ARG A 165 -4.60 -6.90 8.18
CA ARG A 165 -4.64 -7.30 9.60
C ARG A 165 -3.77 -6.43 10.48
N LEU A 166 -2.86 -5.66 9.89
CA LEU A 166 -2.17 -4.58 10.58
C LEU A 166 -3.19 -3.48 10.86
N ARG A 167 -3.29 -3.05 12.12
CA ARG A 167 -4.25 -2.01 12.56
C ARG A 167 -3.59 -1.02 13.50
N PRO A 168 -3.88 0.28 13.38
CA PRO A 168 -3.37 1.28 14.32
C PRO A 168 -3.97 1.12 15.72
N SER A 169 -5.18 0.55 15.81
CA SER A 169 -5.93 0.32 17.05
C SER A 169 -6.99 -0.77 16.82
N ILE A 170 -7.49 -1.37 17.89
CA ILE A 170 -8.68 -2.24 17.89
C ILE A 170 -9.96 -1.48 18.28
N GLU A 171 -9.87 -0.16 18.43
CA GLU A 171 -11.03 0.69 18.67
C GLU A 171 -11.98 0.70 17.46
N LYS A 172 -13.24 1.05 17.74
CA LYS A 172 -14.23 1.26 16.69
C LYS A 172 -13.76 2.35 15.74
N ASP A 173 -14.05 2.18 14.45
CA ASP A 173 -13.69 3.10 13.36
C ASP A 173 -12.17 3.24 13.13
N ALA A 174 -11.34 2.37 13.73
CA ALA A 174 -9.90 2.35 13.50
C ALA A 174 -9.51 1.94 12.07
N ILE A 175 -10.47 1.41 11.30
CA ILE A 175 -10.32 1.14 9.86
C ILE A 175 -10.49 2.38 8.98
N LEU A 176 -11.01 3.49 9.54
CA LEU A 176 -11.17 4.73 8.80
C LEU A 176 -9.83 5.50 8.78
N PRO A 177 -9.56 6.24 7.70
CA PRO A 177 -8.40 7.11 7.66
C PRO A 177 -8.48 8.17 8.78
N PRO A 178 -7.32 8.64 9.31
CA PRO A 178 -7.30 9.70 10.31
C PRO A 178 -8.08 10.95 9.85
N LYS A 179 -8.66 11.70 10.78
CA LYS A 179 -9.36 12.95 10.45
C LYS A 179 -8.40 13.91 9.74
N GLY A 180 -8.84 14.49 8.62
CA GLY A 180 -8.03 15.41 7.81
C GLY A 180 -6.95 14.74 6.94
N ALA A 181 -6.89 13.40 6.90
CA ALA A 181 -5.96 12.67 6.02
C ALA A 181 -6.22 12.90 4.53
N ILE A 182 -7.50 13.12 4.22
CA ILE A 182 -8.00 13.36 2.89
C ILE A 182 -8.29 14.86 2.83
N SER A 183 -7.52 15.58 2.01
CA SER A 183 -7.77 17.00 1.76
C SER A 183 -9.09 17.20 1.02
N GLU A 184 -9.76 18.34 1.19
CA GLU A 184 -11.00 18.67 0.48
C GLU A 184 -10.86 18.49 -1.05
N GLU A 185 -9.69 18.84 -1.60
CA GLU A 185 -9.35 18.68 -3.02
C GLU A 185 -9.30 17.21 -3.49
N ALA A 186 -8.78 16.31 -2.64
CA ALA A 186 -8.73 14.87 -2.94
C ALA A 186 -9.96 14.14 -2.41
N GLU A 187 -10.84 14.84 -1.69
CA GLU A 187 -12.05 14.25 -1.17
C GLU A 187 -12.90 13.74 -2.32
N LEU A 188 -12.87 14.34 -3.52
CA LEU A 188 -13.52 13.79 -4.71
C LEU A 188 -12.89 12.45 -5.19
N GLU A 189 -11.57 12.31 -5.15
CA GLU A 189 -10.84 11.09 -5.54
C GLU A 189 -11.09 9.95 -4.53
N PHE A 190 -11.13 10.26 -3.24
CA PHE A 190 -11.40 9.31 -2.18
C PHE A 190 -12.90 9.12 -1.91
N GLN A 191 -13.76 10.06 -2.32
CA GLN A 191 -15.21 9.96 -2.16
C GLN A 191 -15.79 8.86 -3.03
N ALA A 192 -15.18 8.47 -4.16
CA ALA A 192 -15.63 7.26 -4.86
C ALA A 192 -15.50 6.02 -3.95
N ILE A 193 -14.46 5.98 -3.11
CA ILE A 193 -14.17 4.88 -2.19
C ILE A 193 -14.97 5.00 -0.88
N LEU A 194 -15.16 6.22 -0.38
CA LEU A 194 -15.86 6.50 0.88
C LEU A 194 -17.38 6.68 0.72
N LYS A 195 -17.86 7.25 -0.40
CA LYS A 195 -19.29 7.41 -0.72
C LYS A 195 -19.94 6.13 -1.21
N ASP A 196 -19.20 5.07 -1.52
CA ASP A 196 -19.83 3.77 -1.78
C ASP A 196 -20.63 3.27 -0.57
N LYS A 197 -20.33 3.72 0.66
CA LYS A 197 -21.20 3.51 1.83
C LYS A 197 -22.41 4.46 1.94
N SER A 198 -22.34 5.70 1.45
CA SER A 198 -23.44 6.68 1.57
C SER A 198 -24.39 6.72 0.37
N ARG A 199 -23.97 6.21 -0.79
CA ARG A 199 -24.84 5.98 -1.96
C ARG A 199 -25.70 4.70 -1.81
N MET A 200 -25.40 3.85 -0.82
CA MET A 200 -26.23 2.70 -0.43
C MET A 200 -27.67 3.06 -0.04
N LEU A 201 -27.98 4.33 0.24
CA LEU A 201 -29.32 4.80 0.59
C LEU A 201 -30.18 5.24 -0.61
N LYS A 202 -29.64 5.33 -1.82
CA LYS A 202 -30.40 5.66 -3.05
C LYS A 202 -29.89 4.79 -4.22
N LYS A 203 -30.35 3.54 -4.29
CA LYS A 203 -29.88 2.56 -5.28
C LYS A 203 -30.57 2.69 -6.63
N ASP A 204 -29.74 2.67 -7.67
CA ASP A 204 -30.07 2.18 -9.00
C ASP A 204 -29.80 0.66 -9.03
N LYS A 205 -30.68 -0.14 -9.63
CA LYS A 205 -30.65 -1.62 -9.49
C LYS A 205 -29.43 -2.26 -10.19
N ASP A 206 -29.01 -1.69 -11.30
CA ASP A 206 -27.99 -2.30 -12.17
C ASP A 206 -26.58 -2.18 -11.58
N ALA A 207 -26.29 -1.08 -10.87
CA ALA A 207 -25.02 -0.88 -10.17
C ALA A 207 -24.84 -1.90 -9.02
N LEU A 208 -25.93 -2.22 -8.32
CA LEU A 208 -25.90 -3.20 -7.24
C LEU A 208 -25.63 -4.61 -7.75
N GLU A 209 -26.23 -4.96 -8.90
CA GLU A 209 -26.08 -6.29 -9.46
C GLU A 209 -24.67 -6.53 -10.02
N LEU A 210 -24.04 -5.50 -10.60
CA LEU A 210 -22.64 -5.55 -11.02
C LEU A 210 -21.68 -5.72 -9.83
N GLU A 211 -21.89 -4.97 -8.75
CA GLU A 211 -21.09 -5.08 -7.53
C GLU A 211 -21.21 -6.47 -6.89
N ARG A 212 -22.44 -7.00 -6.80
CA ARG A 212 -22.69 -8.35 -6.28
C ARG A 212 -21.93 -9.40 -7.09
N ARG A 213 -21.99 -9.33 -8.43
CA ARG A 213 -21.25 -10.27 -9.30
C ARG A 213 -19.74 -10.17 -9.11
N GLN A 214 -19.21 -8.95 -8.94
CA GLN A 214 -17.78 -8.75 -8.71
C GLN A 214 -17.32 -9.21 -7.32
N ASN A 215 -18.13 -8.99 -6.28
CA ASN A 215 -17.84 -9.49 -4.94
C ASN A 215 -17.97 -11.02 -4.87
N GLU A 216 -18.91 -11.61 -5.61
CA GLU A 216 -19.01 -13.06 -5.79
C GLU A 216 -17.79 -13.63 -6.53
N GLN A 217 -17.28 -12.94 -7.56
CA GLN A 217 -16.03 -13.32 -8.23
C GLN A 217 -14.81 -13.23 -7.31
N ALA A 218 -14.64 -12.12 -6.58
CA ALA A 218 -13.55 -11.97 -5.63
C ALA A 218 -13.63 -13.01 -4.50
N ALA A 219 -14.84 -13.28 -4.00
CA ALA A 219 -15.07 -14.34 -3.02
C ALA A 219 -14.72 -15.71 -3.59
N GLN A 220 -15.04 -15.99 -4.87
CA GLN A 220 -14.67 -17.24 -5.52
C GLN A 220 -13.16 -17.39 -5.68
N GLU A 221 -12.45 -16.35 -6.14
CA GLU A 221 -10.98 -16.36 -6.22
C GLU A 221 -10.34 -16.60 -4.85
N LEU A 222 -10.88 -15.99 -3.78
CA LEU A 222 -10.44 -16.23 -2.41
C LEU A 222 -10.73 -17.67 -1.95
N ARG A 223 -11.89 -18.25 -2.32
CA ARG A 223 -12.19 -19.66 -2.03
C ARG A 223 -11.19 -20.59 -2.70
N ASP A 224 -10.91 -20.34 -3.97
CA ASP A 224 -10.03 -21.17 -4.79
C ASP A 224 -8.58 -21.09 -4.26
N MET A 225 -8.14 -19.94 -3.74
CA MET A 225 -6.79 -19.74 -3.20
C MET A 225 -6.63 -20.12 -1.72
N PHE A 226 -7.67 -19.96 -0.90
CA PHE A 226 -7.55 -20.00 0.57
C PHE A 226 -8.63 -20.85 1.27
N GLY A 227 -9.50 -21.52 0.52
CA GLY A 227 -10.57 -22.39 1.02
C GLY A 227 -11.90 -21.68 1.30
N ASP A 228 -12.97 -22.44 1.54
CA ASP A 228 -14.35 -21.91 1.66
C ASP A 228 -14.54 -20.81 2.72
N GLU A 229 -13.73 -20.83 3.79
CA GLU A 229 -13.78 -19.81 4.84
C GLU A 229 -13.30 -18.43 4.36
N ALA A 230 -12.48 -18.38 3.30
CA ALA A 230 -11.91 -17.15 2.78
C ALA A 230 -12.92 -16.20 2.13
N ALA A 231 -14.04 -16.73 1.64
CA ALA A 231 -15.17 -15.92 1.16
C ALA A 231 -15.80 -15.04 2.24
N ASN A 232 -15.56 -15.35 3.52
CA ASN A 232 -16.01 -14.51 4.63
C ASN A 232 -15.07 -13.33 4.88
N TYR A 233 -13.84 -13.40 4.37
CA TYR A 233 -12.78 -12.42 4.61
C TYR A 233 -12.57 -11.49 3.40
N VAL A 234 -13.67 -11.00 2.82
CA VAL A 234 -13.65 -10.11 1.65
C VAL A 234 -13.51 -8.64 2.05
N GLU A 235 -14.25 -8.18 3.06
CA GLU A 235 -14.25 -6.77 3.47
C GLU A 235 -13.74 -6.62 4.92
N PRO A 236 -12.68 -5.83 5.16
CA PRO A 236 -12.22 -5.57 6.51
C PRO A 236 -13.26 -4.77 7.29
N LYS A 237 -13.43 -5.13 8.56
CA LYS A 237 -14.36 -4.49 9.49
C LYS A 237 -13.62 -4.03 10.74
N ASP A 238 -14.35 -3.36 11.63
CA ASP A 238 -13.85 -3.13 12.98
C ASP A 238 -13.49 -4.45 13.66
N ALA A 239 -12.55 -4.39 14.61
CA ALA A 239 -12.07 -5.58 15.30
C ALA A 239 -13.22 -6.33 15.98
N GLY A 240 -13.34 -7.63 15.68
CA GLY A 240 -14.35 -8.51 16.26
C GLY A 240 -14.12 -8.74 17.77
N PRO A 241 -15.19 -9.02 18.54
CA PRO A 241 -15.08 -9.25 19.98
C PRO A 241 -14.43 -10.62 20.28
N VAL A 242 -13.78 -10.71 21.44
CA VAL A 242 -13.23 -11.95 21.99
C VAL A 242 -14.06 -12.36 23.19
N VAL A 243 -14.49 -13.62 23.24
CA VAL A 243 -15.30 -14.14 24.33
C VAL A 243 -14.53 -15.18 25.14
N LYS A 244 -14.57 -14.99 26.46
CA LYS A 244 -13.99 -15.89 27.47
C LYS A 244 -14.85 -17.15 27.61
N ALA A 245 -14.28 -18.18 28.25
CA ALA A 245 -14.98 -19.44 28.49
C ALA A 245 -16.27 -19.30 29.32
N ASP A 246 -16.37 -18.25 30.13
CA ASP A 246 -17.56 -17.92 30.93
C ASP A 246 -18.68 -17.21 30.12
N GLY A 247 -18.44 -16.93 28.84
CA GLY A 247 -19.38 -16.24 27.95
C GLY A 247 -19.28 -14.71 27.99
N THR A 248 -18.42 -14.13 28.82
CA THR A 248 -18.19 -12.68 28.89
C THR A 248 -17.23 -12.21 27.79
N GLU A 249 -17.36 -10.94 27.38
CA GLU A 249 -16.43 -10.32 26.43
C GLU A 249 -15.16 -9.84 27.14
N MET A 250 -14.02 -10.13 26.55
CA MET A 250 -12.71 -9.67 27.02
C MET A 250 -12.57 -8.15 26.80
N SER A 251 -11.94 -7.44 27.73
CA SER A 251 -11.72 -6.01 27.56
C SER A 251 -10.69 -5.74 26.45
N LYS A 252 -10.74 -4.55 25.85
CA LYS A 252 -9.81 -4.16 24.79
C LYS A 252 -8.37 -4.12 25.29
N GLU A 253 -8.15 -3.71 26.53
CA GLU A 253 -6.83 -3.65 27.16
C GLU A 253 -6.27 -5.06 27.40
N GLU A 254 -7.12 -6.02 27.76
CA GLU A 254 -6.75 -7.44 27.87
C GLU A 254 -6.35 -7.99 26.49
N ILE A 255 -7.15 -7.73 25.45
CA ILE A 255 -6.86 -8.16 24.07
C ILE A 255 -5.54 -7.54 23.57
N GLN A 256 -5.36 -6.23 23.73
CA GLN A 256 -4.16 -5.51 23.26
C GLN A 256 -2.87 -6.03 23.87
N LYS A 257 -2.89 -6.52 25.11
CA LYS A 257 -1.72 -7.12 25.77
C LYS A 257 -1.31 -8.46 25.14
N LEU A 258 -2.26 -9.17 24.53
CA LEU A 258 -2.02 -10.47 23.89
C LEU A 258 -1.67 -10.34 22.40
N LEU A 259 -1.85 -9.17 21.80
CA LEU A 259 -1.62 -8.98 20.37
C LEU A 259 -0.15 -8.63 20.07
N PRO A 260 0.47 -9.30 19.08
CA PRO A 260 1.77 -8.88 18.58
C PRO A 260 1.67 -7.53 17.85
N ARG A 261 2.77 -6.78 17.83
CA ARG A 261 2.85 -5.47 17.17
C ARG A 261 3.98 -5.44 16.15
N LEU A 262 3.78 -4.81 15.01
CA LEU A 262 4.84 -4.66 13.99
C LEU A 262 5.89 -3.64 14.48
N ASP A 263 7.10 -4.09 14.75
CA ASP A 263 8.21 -3.22 15.15
C ASP A 263 8.88 -2.58 13.94
N ASN A 264 9.27 -3.41 12.98
CA ASN A 264 9.94 -2.98 11.76
C ASN A 264 9.59 -3.86 10.57
N CYS A 265 9.74 -3.28 9.38
CA CYS A 265 9.55 -3.95 8.11
C CYS A 265 10.43 -3.31 7.04
N LEU A 266 10.50 -3.95 5.88
CA LEU A 266 11.12 -3.42 4.69
C LEU A 266 10.03 -3.09 3.67
N VAL A 267 9.85 -1.82 3.36
CA VAL A 267 8.93 -1.39 2.30
C VAL A 267 9.69 -1.38 0.99
N ARG A 268 9.35 -2.35 0.13
CA ARG A 268 9.91 -2.46 -1.22
C ARG A 268 9.02 -1.69 -2.18
N LEU A 269 9.56 -0.63 -2.78
CA LEU A 269 8.87 0.21 -3.77
C LEU A 269 9.44 -0.07 -5.15
N HIS A 270 8.56 -0.35 -6.10
CA HIS A 270 8.92 -0.41 -7.52
C HIS A 270 8.75 0.99 -8.11
N VAL A 271 9.87 1.66 -8.41
CA VAL A 271 9.91 3.05 -8.83
C VAL A 271 10.35 3.08 -10.30
N VAL A 272 9.49 3.65 -11.14
CA VAL A 272 9.66 3.67 -12.59
C VAL A 272 9.59 5.07 -13.14
N ARG A 273 10.28 5.28 -14.25
CA ARG A 273 10.28 6.53 -14.99
C ARG A 273 10.26 6.23 -16.49
N LYS A 274 9.30 6.80 -17.21
CA LYS A 274 9.09 6.49 -18.64
C LYS A 274 10.14 7.13 -19.56
N GLY A 275 10.81 8.18 -19.09
CA GLY A 275 11.83 8.90 -19.85
C GLY A 275 12.46 10.00 -18.99
N GLN A 276 13.61 10.50 -19.41
CA GLN A 276 14.42 11.43 -18.64
C GLN A 276 13.75 12.80 -18.44
N LEU A 277 12.69 13.15 -19.16
CA LEU A 277 11.95 14.40 -18.88
C LEU A 277 10.70 14.18 -18.02
N ARG A 278 10.45 12.95 -17.56
CA ARG A 278 9.32 12.59 -16.71
C ARG A 278 9.74 12.39 -15.27
N ASP A 279 8.82 12.62 -14.36
CA ASP A 279 8.99 12.35 -12.94
C ASP A 279 9.06 10.83 -12.68
N TRP A 280 9.71 10.48 -11.58
CA TRP A 280 9.61 9.13 -11.02
C TRP A 280 8.22 8.89 -10.47
N THR A 281 7.77 7.65 -10.58
CA THR A 281 6.46 7.26 -10.08
C THR A 281 6.55 5.91 -9.41
N ILE A 282 5.74 5.71 -8.38
CA ILE A 282 5.59 4.41 -7.73
C ILE A 282 4.64 3.58 -8.56
N PHE A 283 5.13 2.46 -9.05
CA PHE A 283 4.38 1.50 -9.85
C PHE A 283 3.65 0.48 -8.98
N HIS A 284 4.34 -0.05 -7.97
CA HIS A 284 3.83 -1.05 -7.04
C HIS A 284 4.64 -1.03 -5.74
N PHE A 285 4.13 -1.66 -4.68
CA PHE A 285 4.87 -1.83 -3.43
C PHE A 285 4.59 -3.17 -2.77
N ALA A 286 5.48 -3.57 -1.87
CA ALA A 286 5.27 -4.71 -0.98
C ALA A 286 5.90 -4.42 0.39
N VAL A 287 5.41 -5.10 1.43
CA VAL A 287 6.00 -5.03 2.77
C VAL A 287 6.57 -6.41 3.10
N ILE A 288 7.89 -6.48 3.24
CA ILE A 288 8.65 -7.72 3.42
C ILE A 288 9.52 -7.63 4.67
N ALA A 289 10.17 -8.74 5.03
CA ALA A 289 11.05 -8.83 6.20
C ALA A 289 10.40 -8.28 7.49
N ASN A 290 9.13 -8.65 7.71
CA ASN A 290 8.32 -8.15 8.81
C ASN A 290 8.78 -8.73 10.15
N VAL A 291 8.98 -7.86 11.14
CA VAL A 291 9.35 -8.25 12.51
C VAL A 291 8.27 -7.81 13.47
N LEU A 292 7.69 -8.78 14.17
CA LEU A 292 6.70 -8.56 15.21
C LEU A 292 7.39 -8.57 16.58
N ASP A 293 7.06 -7.58 17.41
CA ASP A 293 7.26 -7.65 18.85
C ASP A 293 6.09 -8.45 19.46
N MET A 294 6.45 -9.53 20.13
CA MET A 294 5.51 -10.46 20.75
C MET A 294 5.11 -9.99 22.16
N PRO A 295 3.94 -10.43 22.68
CA PRO A 295 3.50 -10.12 24.05
C PRO A 295 4.51 -10.49 25.16
N ASP A 296 5.31 -11.54 24.93
CA ASP A 296 6.33 -12.01 25.88
C ASP A 296 7.64 -11.21 25.81
N GLY A 297 7.71 -10.20 24.94
CA GLY A 297 8.90 -9.36 24.71
C GLY A 297 9.90 -9.96 23.72
N SER A 298 9.64 -11.14 23.16
CA SER A 298 10.45 -11.70 22.09
C SER A 298 10.17 -11.02 20.75
N GLN A 299 11.06 -11.22 19.78
CA GLN A 299 10.87 -10.76 18.40
C GLN A 299 10.68 -11.94 17.47
N LEU A 300 9.64 -11.89 16.65
CA LEU A 300 9.34 -12.89 15.64
C LEU A 300 9.53 -12.31 14.24
N LYS A 301 10.42 -12.92 13.46
CA LYS A 301 10.56 -12.63 12.03
C LYS A 301 9.56 -13.49 11.27
N LEU A 302 8.58 -12.86 10.63
CA LEU A 302 7.58 -13.57 9.83
C LEU A 302 8.23 -14.17 8.58
N LYS A 303 7.91 -15.44 8.31
CA LYS A 303 8.37 -16.15 7.10
C LYS A 303 7.27 -16.24 6.07
N HIS A 304 6.01 -16.21 6.51
CA HIS A 304 4.84 -16.45 5.67
C HIS A 304 3.96 -15.20 5.54
N SER A 305 4.51 -13.98 5.59
CA SER A 305 3.71 -12.75 5.43
C SER A 305 3.34 -12.44 3.97
N GLN A 306 3.73 -13.29 3.02
CA GLN A 306 3.47 -13.14 1.58
C GLN A 306 2.66 -14.36 1.11
N PRO A 307 1.72 -14.19 0.17
CA PRO A 307 0.99 -15.33 -0.42
C PRO A 307 1.96 -16.34 -1.07
N PRO A 308 1.66 -17.65 -1.03
CA PRO A 308 2.42 -18.65 -1.75
C PRO A 308 2.49 -18.32 -3.26
N GLY A 309 3.68 -18.41 -3.85
CA GLY A 309 3.90 -18.05 -5.27
C GLY A 309 4.11 -16.55 -5.54
N TYR A 310 4.00 -15.69 -4.53
CA TYR A 310 4.40 -14.30 -4.64
C TYR A 310 5.93 -14.19 -4.52
N THR A 311 6.65 -14.35 -5.63
CA THR A 311 8.08 -14.03 -5.68
C THR A 311 8.27 -12.66 -6.32
N MET A 312 8.98 -11.76 -5.64
CA MET A 312 9.26 -10.42 -6.19
C MET A 312 10.33 -10.47 -7.31
N ASP A 313 11.02 -11.59 -7.48
CA ASP A 313 11.83 -11.88 -8.69
C ASP A 313 10.93 -12.18 -9.90
N GLU A 314 9.67 -12.54 -9.67
CA GLU A 314 8.58 -12.68 -10.65
C GLU A 314 7.64 -11.46 -10.67
N VAL A 315 8.13 -10.25 -10.36
CA VAL A 315 7.60 -9.04 -11.02
C VAL A 315 8.08 -9.06 -12.49
N ARG A 316 7.85 -10.18 -13.19
CA ARG A 316 7.72 -10.17 -14.63
C ARG A 316 6.54 -9.25 -14.90
N PRO A 317 6.64 -8.27 -15.81
CA PRO A 317 5.43 -7.84 -16.46
C PRO A 317 4.83 -9.10 -17.06
N GLN A 318 3.71 -9.59 -16.52
CA GLN A 318 2.75 -10.30 -17.35
C GLN A 318 2.21 -9.25 -18.32
N LEU A 319 3.06 -8.85 -19.28
CA LEU A 319 2.60 -8.64 -20.63
C LEU A 319 2.02 -10.01 -20.97
N LYS A 320 0.70 -10.16 -20.81
CA LYS A 320 -0.01 -11.03 -21.73
C LYS A 320 0.40 -10.49 -23.09
N GLU A 321 1.30 -11.22 -23.75
CA GLU A 321 1.37 -11.19 -25.19
C GLU A 321 -0.05 -11.55 -25.60
N ASP A 322 -0.85 -10.52 -25.89
CA ASP A 322 -2.01 -10.70 -26.75
C ASP A 322 -1.42 -11.19 -28.07
N GLN A 323 -1.33 -12.52 -28.16
CA GLN A 323 -1.35 -13.25 -29.40
C GLN A 323 -2.66 -12.84 -30.08
N HIS A 324 -2.60 -11.77 -30.85
CA HIS A 324 -3.48 -11.59 -31.98
C HIS A 324 -2.66 -11.87 -33.24
N ASP A 325 -2.93 -13.06 -33.78
CA ASP A 325 -2.77 -13.43 -35.18
C ASP A 325 -3.26 -12.33 -36.13
#